data_AF-A0A413HZW9-F1
#
_entry.id   AF-A0A413HZW9-F1
#
_cell.length_a   1.000
_cell.length_b   1.000
_cell.length_c   1.000
_cell.angle_alpha   90.00
_cell.angle_beta   90.00
_cell.angle_gamma   90.00
#
_symmetry.space_group_name_H-M   'P 1'
#
loop_
_entity.id
_entity.type
_entity.pdbx_description
1 polymer ?
#
loop_
_entity_poly.entity_id
_entity_poly.type
_entity_poly.pdbx_seq_one_letter_code
_entity_poly.pdbx_strand_id
1 'polypeptide(L)'
;MGNLGNKEIMAKNIRHYMEKYNKTRQEMCEALGVKYTTFTDWVKGNSYPRIDKIELMANYFGISKADLVEDRNDDSSLTARDEKDIEKILDQTKQQLLSQEGLMFDGDPASPEAIESILSAMQIGMELAKKKNKEKYTPKKYKKD
;
A
#
# COMPACT_ATOMS: atom_id res chain seq x y z
N MET A 1 8.01 13.16 22.13
CA MET A 1 7.51 11.93 21.47
C MET A 1 8.67 11.31 20.70
N GLY A 2 9.47 10.47 21.35
CA GLY A 2 10.76 10.03 20.82
C GLY A 2 10.76 8.56 20.42
N ASN A 3 11.45 8.23 19.34
CA ASN A 3 11.90 6.90 18.92
C ASN A 3 10.91 5.84 18.41
N LEU A 4 9.60 5.92 18.67
CA LEU A 4 8.70 4.88 18.12
C LEU A 4 8.60 5.02 16.60
N GLY A 5 8.20 6.21 16.13
CA GLY A 5 7.91 6.50 14.72
C GLY A 5 9.00 6.16 13.72
N ASN A 6 10.27 6.14 14.11
CA ASN A 6 11.39 5.84 13.22
C ASN A 6 11.43 4.34 12.87
N LYS A 7 11.05 3.46 13.80
CA LYS A 7 11.00 2.01 13.57
C LYS A 7 9.89 1.63 12.60
N GLU A 8 8.73 2.25 12.74
CA GLU A 8 7.63 2.00 11.81
C GLU A 8 7.95 2.52 10.39
N ILE A 9 8.59 3.69 10.27
CA ILE A 9 9.05 4.21 8.98
C ILE A 9 10.03 3.22 8.32
N MET A 10 11.06 2.81 9.07
CA MET A 10 12.04 1.83 8.58
C MET A 10 11.37 0.53 8.13
N ALA A 11 10.45 -0.02 8.94
CA ALA A 11 9.71 -1.23 8.62
C ALA A 11 8.83 -1.08 7.36
N LYS A 12 8.21 0.09 7.16
CA LYS A 12 7.44 0.42 5.95
C LYS A 12 8.34 0.48 4.72
N ASN A 13 9.44 1.23 4.81
CA ASN A 13 10.37 1.41 3.70
C ASN A 13 11.07 0.11 3.29
N ILE A 14 11.49 -0.73 4.26
CA ILE A 14 12.05 -2.05 3.97
C ILE A 14 11.03 -2.89 3.17
N ARG A 15 9.76 -2.96 3.60
CA ARG A 15 8.73 -3.72 2.88
C ARG A 15 8.48 -3.18 1.48
N HIS A 16 8.36 -1.87 1.34
CA HIS A 16 8.18 -1.22 0.04
C HIS A 16 9.29 -1.61 -0.95
N TYR A 17 10.55 -1.58 -0.51
CA TYR A 17 11.67 -1.93 -1.39
C TYR A 17 11.78 -3.41 -1.67
N MET A 18 11.44 -4.26 -0.71
CA MET A 18 11.31 -5.68 -0.96
C MET A 18 10.25 -5.99 -2.02
N GLU A 19 9.09 -5.35 -1.96
CA GLU A 19 8.03 -5.51 -2.96
C GLU A 19 8.46 -4.94 -4.32
N LYS A 20 9.03 -3.73 -4.34
CA LYS A 20 9.51 -3.06 -5.56
C LYS A 20 10.55 -3.87 -6.34
N TYR A 21 11.46 -4.54 -5.63
CA TYR A 21 12.51 -5.36 -6.24
C TYR A 21 12.20 -6.87 -6.23
N ASN A 22 10.98 -7.24 -5.86
CA ASN A 22 10.51 -8.62 -5.73
C ASN A 22 11.47 -9.52 -4.94
N LYS A 23 11.88 -9.05 -3.75
CA LYS A 23 12.83 -9.72 -2.85
C LYS A 23 12.15 -10.34 -1.66
N THR A 24 12.48 -11.60 -1.41
CA THR A 24 12.03 -12.34 -0.24
C THR A 24 12.88 -11.97 0.99
N ARG A 25 12.32 -12.19 2.19
CA ARG A 25 13.08 -11.98 3.45
C ARG A 25 14.32 -12.86 3.49
N GLN A 26 14.25 -14.06 2.93
CA GLN A 26 15.36 -14.99 2.91
C GLN A 26 16.50 -14.49 2.03
N GLU A 27 16.23 -14.02 0.81
CA GLU A 27 17.24 -13.39 -0.05
C GLU A 27 17.90 -12.19 0.63
N MET A 28 17.11 -11.35 1.31
CA MET A 28 17.65 -10.21 2.08
C MET A 28 18.59 -10.68 3.20
N CYS A 29 18.22 -11.75 3.93
CA CYS A 29 19.05 -12.27 5.01
C CYS A 29 20.38 -12.83 4.50
N GLU A 30 20.34 -13.57 3.39
CA GLU A 30 21.51 -14.14 2.73
C GLU A 30 22.43 -13.03 2.20
N ALA A 31 21.87 -12.01 1.55
CA ALA A 31 22.65 -10.90 1.00
C ALA A 31 23.27 -9.99 2.08
N LEU A 32 22.57 -9.76 3.19
CA LEU A 32 23.03 -8.87 4.27
C LEU A 32 23.87 -9.59 5.34
N GLY A 33 23.93 -10.92 5.31
CA GLY A 33 24.54 -11.74 6.34
C GLY A 33 23.88 -11.56 7.71
N VAL A 34 22.54 -11.50 7.74
CA VAL A 34 21.75 -11.25 8.96
C VAL A 34 20.86 -12.45 9.28
N LYS A 35 20.68 -12.76 10.56
CA LYS A 35 19.74 -13.81 10.99
C LYS A 35 18.31 -13.47 10.58
N TYR A 36 17.58 -14.49 10.13
CA TYR A 36 16.18 -14.33 9.68
C TYR A 36 15.26 -13.71 10.74
N THR A 37 15.43 -14.08 12.01
CA THR A 37 14.66 -13.53 13.13
C THR A 37 14.91 -12.03 13.30
N THR A 38 16.17 -11.62 13.25
CA THR A 38 16.59 -10.21 13.35
C THR A 38 16.03 -9.38 12.21
N PHE A 39 16.14 -9.86 10.97
CA PHE A 39 15.57 -9.15 9.81
C PHE A 39 14.04 -9.07 9.90
N THR A 40 13.39 -10.14 10.36
CA THR A 40 11.93 -10.15 10.58
C THR A 40 11.52 -9.13 11.64
N ASP A 41 12.31 -8.94 12.69
CA ASP A 41 12.04 -7.91 13.69
C ASP A 41 12.14 -6.49 13.11
N TRP A 42 13.05 -6.24 12.18
CA TRP A 42 13.12 -4.96 11.46
C TRP A 42 11.90 -4.74 10.55
N VAL A 43 11.52 -5.77 9.79
CA VAL A 43 10.34 -5.73 8.89
C VAL A 43 9.03 -5.53 9.67
N LYS A 44 8.97 -5.99 10.93
CA LYS A 44 7.82 -5.80 11.83
C LYS A 44 7.88 -4.51 12.63
N GLY A 45 9.01 -3.79 12.64
CA GLY A 45 9.21 -2.60 13.47
C GLY A 45 9.48 -2.89 14.95
N ASN A 46 9.74 -4.15 15.33
CA ASN A 46 10.05 -4.54 16.71
C ASN A 46 11.39 -3.96 17.16
N SER A 47 12.38 -3.96 16.26
CA SER A 47 13.71 -3.41 16.51
C SER A 47 14.19 -2.55 15.34
N TYR A 48 15.18 -1.70 15.60
CA TYR A 48 15.76 -0.80 14.59
C TYR A 48 17.11 -1.37 14.11
N PRO A 49 17.36 -1.45 12.79
CA PRO A 49 18.66 -1.85 12.26
C PRO A 49 19.74 -0.83 12.67
N ARG A 50 20.95 -1.31 12.92
CA ARG A 50 22.11 -0.42 13.11
C ARG A 50 22.53 0.22 11.78
N ILE A 51 23.28 1.32 11.86
CA ILE A 51 23.66 2.11 10.68
C ILE A 51 24.41 1.29 9.62
N ASP A 52 25.25 0.34 10.02
CA ASP A 52 25.94 -0.58 9.12
C ASP A 52 24.96 -1.45 8.32
N LYS A 53 23.87 -1.89 8.96
CA LYS A 53 22.83 -2.70 8.31
C LYS A 53 21.94 -1.86 7.41
N ILE A 54 21.67 -0.61 7.77
CA ILE A 54 20.96 0.34 6.90
C ILE A 54 21.78 0.60 5.64
N GLU A 55 23.10 0.79 5.78
CA GLU A 55 24.00 0.99 4.64
C GLU A 55 24.06 -0.24 3.73
N LEU A 56 24.16 -1.45 4.29
CA LEU A 56 24.11 -2.68 3.51
C LEU A 56 22.79 -2.83 2.74
N MET A 57 21.65 -2.53 3.37
CA MET A 57 20.35 -2.54 2.69
C MET A 57 20.28 -1.49 1.57
N ALA A 58 20.76 -0.28 1.83
CA ALA A 58 20.78 0.79 0.86
C ALA A 58 21.61 0.41 -0.38
N ASN A 59 22.81 -0.13 -0.16
CA ASN A 59 23.69 -0.61 -1.22
C ASN A 59 23.07 -1.79 -1.98
N TYR A 60 22.44 -2.73 -1.28
CA TYR A 60 21.77 -3.88 -1.90
C TYR A 60 20.65 -3.46 -2.86
N PHE A 61 19.85 -2.46 -2.46
CA PHE A 61 18.77 -1.93 -3.29
C PHE A 61 19.22 -0.86 -4.29
N GLY A 62 20.46 -0.39 -4.21
CA GLY A 62 20.96 0.72 -5.02
C GLY A 62 20.30 2.07 -4.71
N ILE A 63 19.99 2.33 -3.44
CA ILE A 63 19.26 3.52 -2.96
C ILE A 63 20.08 4.29 -1.92
N SER A 64 19.60 5.47 -1.52
CA SER A 64 20.23 6.22 -0.44
C SER A 64 19.80 5.70 0.94
N LYS A 65 20.60 5.96 1.98
CA LYS A 65 20.19 5.67 3.37
C LYS A 65 18.94 6.45 3.79
N ALA A 66 18.77 7.67 3.28
CA ALA A 66 17.61 8.52 3.54
C ALA A 66 16.31 7.83 3.10
N ASP A 67 16.33 7.13 1.97
CA ASP A 67 15.16 6.37 1.48
C ASP A 67 14.65 5.27 2.43
N LEU A 68 15.50 4.80 3.35
CA LEU A 68 15.12 3.82 4.37
C LEU A 68 14.68 4.48 5.68
N VAL A 69 15.21 5.67 5.99
CA VAL A 69 15.05 6.32 7.29
C VAL A 69 13.96 7.39 7.28
N GLU A 70 13.77 8.08 6.16
CA GLU A 70 12.83 9.18 6.03
C GLU A 70 11.42 8.68 5.76
N ASP A 71 10.44 9.41 6.29
CA ASP A 71 9.04 9.17 6.00
C ASP A 71 8.78 9.57 4.56
N ARG A 72 8.63 8.57 3.70
CA ARG A 72 8.07 8.81 2.38
C ARG A 72 6.63 9.17 2.63
N ASN A 73 6.27 10.42 2.35
CA ASN A 73 4.89 10.96 2.35
C ASN A 73 3.98 10.16 1.41
N ASP A 74 3.73 8.93 1.81
CA ASP A 74 3.06 7.85 1.13
C ASP A 74 1.84 7.47 1.97
N ASP A 75 1.21 8.49 2.56
CA ASP A 75 -0.07 8.41 3.27
C ASP A 75 -1.25 8.63 2.30
N SER A 76 -0.95 8.77 1.01
CA SER A 76 -1.91 9.06 -0.05
C SER A 76 -2.05 7.95 -1.10
N SER A 77 -1.28 6.86 -1.01
CA SER A 77 -1.38 5.71 -1.92
C SER A 77 -2.27 4.61 -1.32
N LEU A 78 -3.08 3.99 -2.17
CA LEU A 78 -3.89 2.83 -1.81
C LEU A 78 -2.95 1.64 -1.57
N THR A 79 -3.24 0.79 -0.59
CA THR A 79 -2.44 -0.44 -0.44
C THR A 79 -2.87 -1.46 -1.48
N ALA A 80 -1.99 -2.41 -1.83
CA ALA A 80 -2.34 -3.52 -2.73
C ALA A 80 -3.56 -4.34 -2.25
N ARG A 81 -3.88 -4.29 -0.95
CA ARG A 81 -5.11 -4.88 -0.40
C ARG A 81 -6.34 -4.00 -0.67
N ASP A 82 -6.22 -2.67 -0.54
CA ASP A 82 -7.30 -1.75 -0.86
C ASP A 82 -7.63 -1.77 -2.35
N GLU A 83 -6.62 -1.84 -3.22
CA GLU A 83 -6.80 -1.97 -4.66
C GLU A 83 -7.56 -3.26 -5.01
N LYS A 84 -7.16 -4.40 -4.44
CA LYS A 84 -7.87 -5.67 -4.62
C LYS A 84 -9.31 -5.64 -4.11
N ASP A 85 -9.57 -4.99 -2.98
CA ASP A 85 -10.92 -4.86 -2.45
C ASP A 85 -11.79 -3.96 -3.35
N ILE A 86 -11.23 -2.86 -3.89
CA ILE A 86 -11.91 -1.98 -4.85
C ILE A 86 -12.22 -2.72 -6.14
N GLU A 87 -11.24 -3.45 -6.69
CA GLU A 87 -11.39 -4.26 -7.90
C GLU A 87 -12.50 -5.30 -7.72
N LYS A 88 -12.55 -5.98 -6.57
CA LYS A 88 -13.57 -6.98 -6.26
C LYS A 88 -14.97 -6.38 -6.17
N ILE A 89 -15.09 -5.19 -5.58
CA ILE A 89 -16.37 -4.46 -5.51
C ILE A 89 -16.80 -4.04 -6.92
N LEU A 90 -15.90 -3.50 -7.73
CA LEU A 90 -16.18 -3.09 -9.11
C LEU A 90 -16.63 -4.26 -9.98
N ASP A 91 -15.97 -5.41 -9.88
CA ASP A 91 -16.33 -6.61 -10.64
C ASP A 91 -17.71 -7.13 -10.23
N GLN A 92 -18.00 -7.17 -8.92
CA GLN A 92 -19.33 -7.54 -8.42
C GLN A 92 -20.41 -6.55 -8.91
N THR A 93 -20.16 -5.25 -8.84
CA THR A 93 -21.10 -4.23 -9.33
C THR A 93 -21.30 -4.34 -10.84
N LYS A 94 -20.24 -4.55 -11.63
CA LYS A 94 -20.34 -4.77 -13.07
C LYS A 94 -21.22 -5.97 -13.40
N GLN A 95 -21.05 -7.09 -12.71
CA GLN A 95 -21.88 -8.27 -12.92
C GLN A 95 -23.35 -8.03 -12.58
N GLN A 96 -23.64 -7.26 -11.53
CA GLN A 96 -25.02 -6.88 -11.18
C GLN A 96 -25.65 -5.98 -12.25
N LEU A 97 -24.92 -4.97 -12.73
CA LEU A 97 -25.39 -4.03 -13.76
C LEU A 97 -25.64 -4.69 -15.12
N LEU A 98 -24.95 -5.79 -15.42
CA LEU A 98 -25.12 -6.57 -16.66
C LEU A 98 -26.18 -7.69 -16.54
N SER A 99 -26.72 -7.95 -15.34
CA SER A 99 -27.74 -8.98 -15.11
C SER A 99 -29.16 -8.49 -15.48
N GLN A 100 -30.19 -9.35 -15.39
CA GLN A 100 -31.56 -9.06 -15.86
C GLN A 100 -32.26 -7.85 -15.22
N GLU A 101 -31.79 -7.35 -14.08
CA GLU A 101 -32.21 -6.09 -13.45
C GLU A 101 -31.20 -4.96 -13.72
N GLY A 102 -30.58 -4.97 -14.91
CA GLY A 102 -29.54 -4.03 -15.30
C GLY A 102 -30.00 -2.58 -15.27
N LEU A 103 -29.03 -1.66 -15.27
CA LEU A 103 -29.32 -0.23 -15.21
C LEU A 103 -30.19 0.19 -16.40
N MET A 104 -31.44 0.59 -16.16
CA MET A 104 -32.29 1.18 -17.17
C MET A 104 -32.22 2.70 -17.09
N PHE A 105 -32.03 3.36 -18.24
CA PHE A 105 -32.06 4.80 -18.37
C PHE A 105 -33.15 5.16 -19.37
N ASP A 106 -34.17 5.89 -18.90
CA ASP A 106 -35.35 6.26 -19.71
C ASP A 106 -36.16 5.06 -20.27
N GLY A 107 -36.15 3.93 -19.56
CA GLY A 107 -36.86 2.72 -19.97
C GLY A 107 -36.09 1.79 -20.90
N ASP A 108 -34.93 2.24 -21.39
CA ASP A 108 -34.01 1.42 -22.19
C ASP A 108 -32.83 0.91 -21.33
N PRO A 109 -32.28 -0.29 -21.62
CA PRO A 109 -31.04 -0.75 -21.00
C PRO A 109 -29.90 0.24 -21.27
N ALA A 110 -29.14 0.58 -20.24
CA ALA A 110 -27.97 1.43 -20.39
C ALA A 110 -26.98 0.81 -21.37
N SER A 111 -26.38 1.64 -22.23
CA SER A 111 -25.39 1.14 -23.18
C SER A 111 -24.13 0.63 -22.44
N PRO A 112 -23.39 -0.31 -23.03
CA PRO A 112 -22.14 -0.81 -22.44
C PRO A 112 -21.15 0.32 -22.10
N GLU A 113 -21.08 1.36 -22.93
CA GLU A 113 -20.22 2.53 -22.75
C GLU A 113 -20.65 3.39 -21.55
N ALA A 114 -21.97 3.52 -21.34
CA ALA A 114 -22.52 4.22 -20.18
C ALA A 114 -22.22 3.46 -18.88
N ILE A 115 -22.35 2.13 -18.90
CA ILE A 115 -22.01 1.26 -17.76
C ILE A 115 -20.52 1.38 -17.43
N GLU A 116 -19.63 1.36 -18.43
CA GLU A 116 -18.19 1.51 -18.24
C GLU A 116 -17.82 2.90 -17.68
N SER A 117 -18.47 3.96 -18.17
CA SER A 117 -18.27 5.32 -17.68
C SER A 117 -18.67 5.47 -16.21
N ILE A 118 -19.78 4.82 -15.82
CA ILE A 118 -20.25 4.78 -14.43
C ILE A 118 -19.28 4.02 -13.53
N LEU A 119 -18.82 2.84 -13.97
CA LEU A 119 -17.85 2.04 -13.23
C LEU A 119 -16.53 2.80 -13.03
N SER A 120 -16.05 3.51 -14.05
CA SER A 120 -14.85 4.35 -13.97
C SER A 120 -15.02 5.50 -12.98
N ALA A 121 -16.16 6.21 -13.02
CA ALA A 121 -16.47 7.26 -12.06
C ALA A 121 -16.60 6.73 -10.63
N MET A 122 -17.20 5.53 -10.47
CA MET A 122 -17.35 4.86 -9.18
C MET A 122 -16.02 4.41 -8.61
N GLN A 123 -15.10 3.90 -9.45
CA GLN A 123 -13.74 3.59 -9.06
C GLN A 123 -13.04 4.82 -8.49
N ILE A 124 -13.02 5.93 -9.24
CA ILE A 124 -12.41 7.19 -8.79
C ILE A 124 -13.05 7.65 -7.47
N GLY A 125 -14.38 7.57 -7.37
CA GLY A 125 -15.12 7.89 -6.15
C GLY A 125 -14.72 7.02 -4.95
N MET A 126 -14.57 5.71 -5.15
CA MET A 126 -14.15 4.76 -4.11
C MET A 126 -12.71 4.97 -3.69
N GLU A 127 -11.80 5.23 -4.63
CA GLU A 127 -10.39 5.56 -4.35
C GLU A 127 -10.31 6.83 -3.51
N LEU A 128 -11.03 7.90 -3.91
CA LEU A 128 -11.12 9.16 -3.16
C LEU A 128 -11.75 8.97 -1.78
N ALA A 129 -12.83 8.18 -1.68
CA ALA A 129 -13.50 7.90 -0.42
C ALA A 129 -12.62 7.07 0.52
N LYS A 130 -11.88 6.08 0.02
CA LYS A 130 -10.91 5.28 0.79
C LYS A 130 -9.75 6.14 1.26
N LYS A 131 -9.22 7.00 0.39
CA LYS A 131 -8.19 7.97 0.75
C LYS A 131 -8.68 8.92 1.84
N LYS A 132 -9.85 9.55 1.68
CA LYS A 132 -10.48 10.41 2.69
C LYS A 132 -10.80 9.67 3.99
N ASN A 133 -11.26 8.42 3.93
CA ASN A 133 -11.55 7.64 5.14
C ASN A 133 -10.28 7.28 5.90
N LYS A 134 -9.16 7.00 5.22
CA LYS A 134 -7.85 6.90 5.86
C LYS A 134 -7.46 8.26 6.46
N GLU A 135 -7.54 9.36 5.71
CA GLU A 135 -7.28 10.73 6.20
C GLU A 135 -8.23 11.22 7.30
N LYS A 136 -9.37 10.57 7.54
CA LYS A 136 -10.36 10.94 8.56
C LYS A 136 -10.37 10.01 9.77
N TYR A 137 -10.34 8.70 9.55
CA TYR A 137 -10.49 7.68 10.59
C TYR A 137 -9.19 7.01 11.00
N THR A 138 -8.09 7.18 10.27
CA THR A 138 -6.76 6.81 10.79
C THR A 138 -6.53 7.66 12.06
N PRO A 139 -6.42 7.05 13.25
CA PRO A 139 -6.30 7.81 14.50
C PRO A 139 -5.13 8.81 14.44
N LYS A 140 -5.23 9.99 15.07
CA LYS A 140 -4.14 11.00 15.11
C LYS A 140 -2.80 10.46 15.63
N LYS A 141 -2.77 9.30 16.30
CA LYS A 141 -1.51 8.61 16.66
C LYS A 141 -0.78 7.97 15.45
N TYR A 142 -1.48 7.82 14.32
CA TYR A 142 -1.00 7.24 13.06
C TYR A 142 -1.02 8.24 11.89
N LYS A 143 -1.62 9.43 12.06
CA LYS A 143 -1.41 10.58 11.18
C LYS A 143 -0.37 11.47 11.85
N LYS A 144 0.80 11.62 11.25
CA LYS A 144 1.80 12.58 11.75
C LYS A 144 1.53 13.94 11.11
N ASP A 145 1.63 15.01 11.92
CA ASP A 145 1.84 16.37 11.45
C ASP A 145 3.10 16.48 10.56
#